data_AF-K9KDK9-F1
#
_entry.id   AF-K9KDK9-F1
#
_cell.length_a   1.000
_cell.length_b   1.000
_cell.length_c   1.000
_cell.angle_alpha   90.00
_cell.angle_beta   90.00
_cell.angle_gamma   90.00
#
_symmetry.space_group_name_H-M   'P 1'
#
loop_
_entity.id
_entity.type
_entity.pdbx_description
1 polymer ?
#
loop_
_entity_poly.entity_id
_entity_poly.type
_entity_poly.pdbx_seq_one_letter_code
_entity_poly.pdbx_strand_id
1 'polypeptide(L)'
;RYLDELMKLKAQAHAENNKFITWNDIQACVDHVNLVVQEEHERILAIGLINEALDEGDAQKTLQALQIPAAKLEGVLAEVAQHYQDTLIRAKREKAQETQDESAVLWLDEIQGGIWQSNKDSQEAQRFALGIFAINEAVESGDVGKTLSALRSPDVGLYGVIPECGETYQSDLAEAKKKKLAAGDNKSKWVKHWVKGGYYYYHNLETKGGGWDEPADFVQNSMQLSREEIQSSISGVTAAYNREQLWLANEGLITKLQACCRGYLVRQEFRSRMNFLKKQIPAITCIQSQWRGYKQKKAYQDRLAYLRSHKDEVVKIQSLARMHQARKRYRDRLQYFRDHINDIIKIQAFIRANKARDDYKTLINAEDPPMVVVRKFVHLLDQSDQDFQEELDLMKMREEVITLIRSNQQLENDLNLMDIKIGLLVKNKITLQDVVSHS
;
A
#
# COMPACT_ATOMS: atom_id res chain seq x y z
N ARG A 1 100.49 0.39 -12.73
CA ARG A 1 100.32 -0.66 -13.75
C ARG A 1 101.60 -1.45 -14.02
N TYR A 2 102.62 -0.91 -14.68
CA TYR A 2 103.90 -1.63 -14.86
C TYR A 2 104.50 -2.13 -13.55
N LEU A 3 104.54 -1.27 -12.53
CA LEU A 3 105.10 -1.61 -11.21
C LEU A 3 104.26 -2.67 -10.48
N ASP A 4 102.94 -2.63 -10.62
CA ASP A 4 102.02 -3.58 -9.97
C ASP A 4 102.10 -4.97 -10.61
N GLU A 5 102.18 -5.02 -11.95
CA GLU A 5 102.25 -6.29 -12.68
C GLU A 5 103.62 -6.96 -12.53
N LEU A 6 104.70 -6.18 -12.49
CA LEU A 6 106.03 -6.67 -12.12
C LEU A 6 106.09 -7.19 -10.68
N MET A 7 105.36 -6.57 -9.74
CA MET A 7 105.26 -7.05 -8.37
C MET A 7 104.47 -8.37 -8.27
N LYS A 8 103.41 -8.55 -9.07
CA LYS A 8 102.68 -9.84 -9.17
C LYS A 8 103.56 -10.94 -9.76
N LEU A 9 104.27 -10.66 -10.86
CA LEU A 9 105.23 -11.59 -11.46
C LEU A 9 106.34 -11.96 -10.49
N LYS A 10 106.84 -11.00 -9.70
CA LYS A 10 107.83 -11.26 -8.65
C LYS A 10 107.29 -12.21 -7.56
N ALA A 11 106.03 -12.03 -7.18
CA ALA A 11 105.36 -12.89 -6.20
C ALA A 11 105.14 -14.31 -6.74
N GLN A 12 104.73 -14.45 -8.01
CA GLN A 12 104.59 -15.75 -8.69
C GLN A 12 105.93 -16.47 -8.83
N ALA A 13 106.98 -15.79 -9.27
CA ALA A 13 108.32 -16.37 -9.35
C ALA A 13 108.83 -16.85 -7.98
N HIS A 14 108.57 -16.09 -6.92
CA HIS A 14 108.89 -16.51 -5.55
C HIS A 14 108.10 -17.75 -5.10
N ALA A 15 106.83 -17.87 -5.49
CA ALA A 15 105.99 -19.05 -5.19
C ALA A 15 106.48 -20.31 -5.92
N GLU A 16 107.11 -20.15 -7.09
CA GLU A 16 107.73 -21.22 -7.88
C GLU A 16 109.19 -21.50 -7.47
N ASN A 17 109.65 -20.98 -6.32
CA ASN A 17 111.04 -21.09 -5.81
C ASN A 17 112.12 -20.43 -6.69
N ASN A 18 111.75 -19.59 -7.66
CA ASN A 18 112.68 -18.79 -8.45
C ASN A 18 113.04 -17.49 -7.71
N LYS A 19 114.35 -17.25 -7.51
CA LYS A 19 114.85 -16.13 -6.68
C LYS A 19 114.94 -14.79 -7.42
N PHE A 20 114.94 -14.82 -8.75
CA PHE A 20 115.07 -13.65 -9.61
C PHE A 20 114.16 -13.77 -10.83
N ILE A 21 113.55 -12.65 -11.23
CA ILE A 21 112.79 -12.53 -12.48
C ILE A 21 113.81 -12.30 -13.60
N THR A 22 113.70 -13.01 -14.72
CA THR A 22 114.63 -12.85 -15.84
C THR A 22 114.34 -11.58 -16.64
N TRP A 23 115.32 -11.14 -17.44
CA TRP A 23 115.10 -10.02 -18.36
C TRP A 23 113.95 -10.30 -19.34
N ASN A 24 113.80 -11.55 -19.80
CA ASN A 24 112.71 -11.97 -20.68
C ASN A 24 111.34 -11.82 -20.00
N ASP A 25 111.24 -12.16 -18.71
CA ASP A 25 109.99 -12.02 -17.94
C ASP A 25 109.64 -10.54 -17.72
N ILE A 26 110.64 -9.69 -17.48
CA ILE A 26 110.43 -8.23 -17.37
C ILE A 26 109.98 -7.66 -18.71
N GLN A 27 110.62 -8.05 -19.82
CA GLN A 27 110.26 -7.59 -21.15
C GLN A 27 108.86 -8.06 -21.53
N ALA A 28 108.52 -9.34 -21.30
CA ALA A 28 107.19 -9.89 -21.52
C ALA A 28 106.12 -9.18 -20.67
N CYS A 29 106.44 -8.79 -19.43
CA CYS A 29 105.55 -7.99 -18.60
C CYS A 29 105.30 -6.61 -19.20
N VAL A 30 106.35 -5.93 -19.66
CA VAL A 30 106.25 -4.61 -20.27
C VAL A 30 105.46 -4.69 -21.57
N ASP A 31 105.73 -5.68 -22.41
CA ASP A 31 105.01 -5.92 -23.68
C ASP A 31 103.54 -6.24 -23.42
N HIS A 32 103.25 -7.05 -22.39
CA HIS A 32 101.88 -7.33 -21.97
C HIS A 32 101.16 -6.06 -21.48
N VAL A 33 101.77 -5.28 -20.58
CA VAL A 33 101.17 -4.03 -20.09
C VAL A 33 100.99 -3.02 -21.23
N ASN A 34 101.93 -2.92 -22.17
CA ASN A 34 101.81 -2.10 -23.36
C ASN A 34 100.64 -2.55 -24.22
N LEU A 35 100.49 -3.86 -24.45
CA LEU A 35 99.38 -4.43 -25.21
C LEU A 35 98.05 -4.13 -24.52
N VAL A 36 97.94 -4.33 -23.20
CA VAL A 36 96.71 -4.03 -22.45
C VAL A 36 96.38 -2.54 -22.52
N VAL A 37 97.35 -1.65 -22.36
CA VAL A 37 97.13 -0.19 -22.47
C VAL A 37 96.72 0.20 -23.88
N GLN A 38 97.34 -0.40 -24.91
CA GLN A 38 96.99 -0.17 -26.30
C GLN A 38 95.56 -0.65 -26.59
N GLU A 39 95.18 -1.84 -26.15
CA GLU A 39 93.82 -2.35 -26.30
C GLU A 39 92.78 -1.47 -25.58
N GLU A 40 93.09 -0.96 -24.39
CA GLU A 40 92.21 -0.03 -23.67
C GLU A 40 92.10 1.31 -24.42
N HIS A 41 93.20 1.83 -24.96
CA HIS A 41 93.19 3.07 -25.73
C HIS A 41 92.37 2.92 -27.01
N GLU A 42 92.58 1.84 -27.77
CA GLU A 42 91.81 1.51 -28.96
C GLU A 42 90.32 1.33 -28.64
N ARG A 43 89.99 0.76 -27.47
CA ARG A 43 88.60 0.65 -27.00
C ARG A 43 87.97 2.01 -26.70
N ILE A 44 88.70 2.92 -26.06
CA ILE A 44 88.23 4.29 -25.81
C ILE A 44 87.96 5.02 -27.13
N LEU A 45 88.86 4.88 -28.11
CA LEU A 45 88.67 5.46 -29.44
C LEU A 45 87.43 4.87 -30.12
N ALA A 46 87.22 3.55 -30.05
CA ALA A 46 86.04 2.90 -30.61
C ALA A 46 84.73 3.38 -29.96
N ILE A 47 84.71 3.53 -28.62
CA ILE A 47 83.56 4.10 -27.90
C ILE A 47 83.30 5.55 -28.33
N GLY A 48 84.36 6.34 -28.55
CA GLY A 48 84.26 7.70 -29.08
C GLY A 48 83.59 7.73 -30.46
N LEU A 49 84.06 6.89 -31.39
CA LEU A 49 83.49 6.76 -32.73
C LEU A 49 82.02 6.31 -32.72
N ILE A 50 81.64 5.43 -31.79
CA ILE A 50 80.23 5.03 -31.62
C ILE A 50 79.38 6.23 -31.19
N ASN A 51 79.84 7.02 -30.21
CA ASN A 51 79.10 8.20 -29.76
C ASN A 51 78.98 9.27 -30.85
N GLU A 52 80.02 9.45 -31.67
CA GLU A 52 80.01 10.35 -32.82
C GLU A 52 79.01 9.89 -33.88
N ALA A 53 79.04 8.59 -34.25
CA ALA A 53 78.09 8.02 -35.20
C ALA A 53 76.63 8.15 -34.71
N LEU A 54 76.40 7.97 -33.41
CA LEU A 54 75.08 8.19 -32.81
C LEU A 54 74.62 9.64 -32.98
N ASP A 55 75.49 10.62 -32.75
CA ASP A 55 75.17 12.06 -32.90
C ASP A 55 74.89 12.46 -34.35
N GLU A 56 75.52 11.79 -35.32
CA GLU A 56 75.25 12.01 -36.75
C GLU A 56 73.86 11.53 -37.18
N GLY A 57 73.26 10.60 -36.44
CA GLY A 57 71.89 10.13 -36.70
C GLY A 57 71.76 9.10 -37.84
N ASP A 58 72.87 8.54 -38.33
CA ASP A 58 72.89 7.57 -39.43
C ASP A 58 73.05 6.14 -38.90
N ALA A 59 71.99 5.33 -39.02
CA ALA A 59 71.98 3.95 -38.54
C ALA A 59 73.05 3.05 -39.18
N GLN A 60 73.42 3.28 -40.45
CA GLN A 60 74.46 2.50 -41.09
C GLN A 60 75.85 2.83 -40.52
N LYS A 61 76.12 4.11 -40.27
CA LYS A 61 77.37 4.53 -39.62
C LYS A 61 77.45 4.03 -38.19
N THR A 62 76.35 4.09 -37.46
CA THR A 62 76.26 3.54 -36.10
C THR A 62 76.52 2.05 -36.10
N LEU A 63 75.95 1.29 -37.05
CA LEU A 63 76.28 -0.14 -37.18
C LEU A 63 77.77 -0.36 -37.46
N GLN A 64 78.37 0.39 -38.38
CA GLN A 64 79.81 0.28 -38.68
C GLN A 64 80.67 0.57 -37.45
N ALA A 65 80.32 1.59 -36.67
CA ALA A 65 81.02 1.94 -35.43
C ALA A 65 80.86 0.85 -34.35
N LEU A 66 79.66 0.28 -34.20
CA LEU A 66 79.40 -0.83 -33.26
C LEU A 66 80.14 -2.12 -33.65
N GLN A 67 80.43 -2.32 -34.94
CA GLN A 67 81.18 -3.48 -35.45
C GLN A 67 82.71 -3.34 -35.32
N ILE A 68 83.22 -2.21 -34.80
CA ILE A 68 84.67 -2.01 -34.61
C ILE A 68 85.20 -3.06 -33.62
N PRO A 69 86.15 -3.94 -34.02
CA PRO A 69 86.62 -5.03 -33.17
C PRO A 69 87.24 -4.58 -31.84
N ALA A 70 87.86 -3.40 -31.81
CA ALA A 70 88.46 -2.82 -30.61
C ALA A 70 87.44 -2.54 -29.49
N ALA A 71 86.17 -2.30 -29.83
CA ALA A 71 85.10 -2.13 -28.84
C ALA A 71 84.79 -3.44 -28.09
N LYS A 72 85.06 -4.60 -28.70
CA LYS A 72 84.75 -5.94 -28.16
C LYS A 72 83.26 -6.11 -27.78
N LEU A 73 82.37 -5.49 -28.57
CA LEU A 73 80.93 -5.58 -28.37
C LEU A 73 80.39 -6.92 -28.87
N GLU A 74 79.42 -7.48 -28.15
CA GLU A 74 78.83 -8.78 -28.44
C GLU A 74 77.40 -8.64 -28.99
N GLY A 75 77.04 -9.48 -29.97
CA GLY A 75 75.68 -9.59 -30.46
C GLY A 75 75.23 -8.47 -31.41
N VAL A 76 76.14 -7.77 -32.07
CA VAL A 76 75.78 -6.74 -33.06
C VAL A 76 75.24 -7.41 -34.33
N LEU A 77 73.97 -7.15 -34.66
CA LEU A 77 73.25 -7.69 -35.81
C LEU A 77 72.94 -6.60 -36.83
N ALA A 78 73.24 -6.84 -38.10
CA ALA A 78 73.02 -5.86 -39.17
C ALA A 78 71.54 -5.47 -39.35
N GLU A 79 70.62 -6.41 -39.13
CA GLU A 79 69.17 -6.21 -39.30
C GLU A 79 68.55 -5.29 -38.24
N VAL A 80 69.27 -5.02 -37.14
CA VAL A 80 68.80 -4.23 -35.99
C VAL A 80 69.41 -2.81 -36.00
N ALA A 81 70.20 -2.46 -37.03
CA ALA A 81 70.97 -1.22 -37.12
C ALA A 81 70.16 0.03 -36.74
N GLN A 82 68.97 0.21 -37.33
CA GLN A 82 68.09 1.34 -37.05
C GLN A 82 67.62 1.38 -35.60
N HIS A 83 67.29 0.23 -35.02
CA HIS A 83 66.86 0.18 -33.62
C HIS A 83 68.01 0.37 -32.63
N TYR A 84 69.23 -0.01 -32.99
CA TYR A 84 70.42 0.37 -32.20
C TYR A 84 70.57 1.88 -32.17
N GLN A 85 70.48 2.55 -33.32
CA GLN A 85 70.52 4.02 -33.42
C GLN A 85 69.46 4.64 -32.51
N ASP A 86 68.21 4.20 -32.63
CA ASP A 86 67.08 4.77 -31.91
C ASP A 86 67.11 4.49 -30.40
N THR A 87 67.59 3.32 -30.00
CA THR A 87 67.67 2.93 -28.57
C THR A 87 68.86 3.60 -27.89
N LEU A 88 70.02 3.65 -28.53
CA LEU A 88 71.22 4.25 -27.98
C LEU A 88 71.13 5.78 -27.95
N ILE A 89 70.56 6.43 -28.98
CA ILE A 89 70.33 7.89 -28.92
C ILE A 89 69.37 8.25 -27.78
N ARG A 90 68.35 7.40 -27.53
CA ARG A 90 67.42 7.60 -26.41
C ARG A 90 68.15 7.43 -25.08
N ALA A 91 68.93 6.36 -24.91
CA ALA A 91 69.73 6.14 -23.71
C ALA A 91 70.71 7.29 -23.45
N LYS A 92 71.34 7.84 -24.51
CA LYS A 92 72.24 8.99 -24.40
C LYS A 92 71.49 10.25 -23.92
N ARG A 93 70.29 10.50 -24.44
CA ARG A 93 69.43 11.62 -24.00
C ARG A 93 68.95 11.46 -22.56
N GLU A 94 68.53 10.27 -22.18
CA GLU A 94 68.11 9.95 -20.81
C GLU A 94 69.27 10.19 -19.84
N LYS A 95 70.48 9.70 -20.18
CA LYS A 95 71.68 9.93 -19.40
C LYS A 95 72.02 11.42 -19.26
N ALA A 96 72.02 12.16 -20.36
CA ALA A 96 72.27 13.61 -20.35
C ALA A 96 71.30 14.37 -19.43
N GLN A 97 70.04 13.94 -19.40
CA GLN A 97 69.02 14.51 -18.53
C GLN A 97 69.24 14.14 -17.05
N GLU A 98 69.61 12.90 -16.75
CA GLU A 98 69.89 12.41 -15.39
C GLU A 98 71.14 13.07 -14.80
N THR A 99 72.19 13.23 -15.59
CA THR A 99 73.45 13.85 -15.16
C THR A 99 73.45 15.37 -15.25
N GLN A 100 72.43 15.97 -15.85
CA GLN A 100 72.36 17.40 -16.21
C GLN A 100 73.58 17.86 -17.03
N ASP A 101 74.05 16.98 -17.92
CA ASP A 101 75.21 17.21 -18.77
C ASP A 101 74.85 16.91 -20.23
N GLU A 102 74.71 17.95 -21.04
CA GLU A 102 74.40 17.83 -22.47
C GLU A 102 75.51 17.12 -23.26
N SER A 103 76.72 17.04 -22.72
CA SER A 103 77.87 16.35 -23.33
C SER A 103 78.03 14.89 -22.88
N ALA A 104 77.05 14.36 -22.14
CA ALA A 104 77.10 12.99 -21.65
C ALA A 104 77.26 11.98 -22.80
N VAL A 105 78.27 11.13 -22.69
CA VAL A 105 78.55 10.02 -23.62
C VAL A 105 78.14 8.68 -23.02
N LEU A 106 77.82 7.72 -23.87
CA LEU A 106 77.61 6.35 -23.45
C LEU A 106 78.95 5.62 -23.30
N TRP A 107 79.11 4.91 -22.19
CA TRP A 107 80.23 4.02 -21.92
C TRP A 107 79.94 2.60 -22.38
N LEU A 108 80.97 1.75 -22.40
CA LEU A 108 80.92 0.39 -22.94
C LEU A 108 79.73 -0.42 -22.41
N ASP A 109 79.52 -0.43 -21.10
CA ASP A 109 78.46 -1.23 -20.47
C ASP A 109 77.06 -0.74 -20.86
N GLU A 110 76.88 0.57 -21.04
CA GLU A 110 75.63 1.19 -21.47
C GLU A 110 75.35 0.88 -22.95
N ILE A 111 76.39 0.95 -23.79
CA ILE A 111 76.30 0.58 -25.21
C ILE A 111 75.95 -0.90 -25.34
N GLN A 112 76.66 -1.78 -24.64
CA GLN A 112 76.41 -3.22 -24.65
C GLN A 112 75.00 -3.55 -24.13
N GLY A 113 74.56 -2.89 -23.06
CA GLY A 113 73.20 -2.97 -22.56
C GLY A 113 72.16 -2.55 -23.60
N GLY A 114 72.41 -1.45 -24.31
CA GLY A 114 71.55 -0.97 -25.40
C GLY A 114 71.46 -1.94 -26.58
N ILE A 115 72.57 -2.59 -26.96
CA ILE A 115 72.58 -3.63 -28.00
C ILE A 115 71.73 -4.83 -27.57
N TRP A 116 71.94 -5.34 -26.35
CA TRP A 116 71.17 -6.46 -25.84
C TRP A 116 69.67 -6.13 -25.75
N GLN A 117 69.33 -4.94 -25.27
CA GLN A 117 67.94 -4.48 -25.22
C GLN A 117 67.33 -4.39 -26.62
N SER A 118 68.05 -3.80 -27.57
CA SER A 118 67.58 -3.66 -28.96
C SER A 118 67.37 -5.01 -29.65
N ASN A 119 68.26 -5.98 -29.40
CA ASN A 119 68.11 -7.34 -29.91
C ASN A 119 66.90 -8.05 -29.30
N LYS A 120 66.71 -7.89 -28.00
CA LYS A 120 65.55 -8.44 -27.29
C LYS A 120 64.26 -7.83 -27.81
N ASP A 121 64.20 -6.51 -27.96
CA ASP A 121 63.07 -5.78 -28.53
C ASP A 121 62.76 -6.27 -29.95
N SER A 122 63.80 -6.52 -30.76
CA SER A 122 63.65 -7.04 -32.13
C SER A 122 63.04 -8.43 -32.14
N GLN A 123 63.51 -9.31 -31.24
CA GLN A 123 62.95 -10.65 -31.11
C GLN A 123 61.50 -10.61 -30.61
N GLU A 124 61.18 -9.75 -29.64
CA GLU A 124 59.82 -9.56 -29.14
C GLU A 124 58.89 -8.98 -30.22
N ALA A 125 59.36 -7.99 -30.99
CA ALA A 125 58.63 -7.39 -32.10
C ALA A 125 58.34 -8.41 -33.22
N GLN A 126 59.34 -9.25 -33.55
CA GLN A 126 59.17 -10.32 -34.53
C GLN A 126 58.14 -11.36 -34.06
N ARG A 127 58.22 -11.81 -32.80
CA ARG A 127 57.22 -12.74 -32.22
C ARG A 127 55.83 -12.13 -32.19
N PHE A 128 55.72 -10.85 -31.83
CA PHE A 128 54.46 -10.11 -31.85
C PHE A 128 53.84 -10.06 -33.26
N ALA A 129 54.63 -9.69 -34.27
CA ALA A 129 54.17 -9.61 -35.66
C ALA A 129 53.75 -10.99 -36.20
N LEU A 130 54.56 -12.03 -35.94
CA LEU A 130 54.23 -13.41 -36.29
C LEU A 130 52.98 -13.90 -35.57
N GLY A 131 52.77 -13.50 -34.32
CA GLY A 131 51.56 -13.81 -33.56
C GLY A 131 50.30 -13.18 -34.17
N ILE A 132 50.36 -11.91 -34.58
CA ILE A 132 49.26 -11.24 -35.30
C ILE A 132 48.99 -11.92 -36.64
N PHE A 133 50.05 -12.26 -37.38
CA PHE A 133 49.95 -12.98 -38.63
C PHE A 133 49.28 -14.36 -38.44
N ALA A 134 49.70 -15.12 -37.44
CA ALA A 134 49.12 -16.42 -37.11
C ALA A 134 47.64 -16.34 -36.73
N ILE A 135 47.22 -15.30 -36.00
CA ILE A 135 45.79 -15.05 -35.73
C ILE A 135 45.04 -14.82 -37.04
N ASN A 136 45.57 -13.99 -37.93
CA ASN A 136 44.96 -13.68 -39.21
C ASN A 136 44.84 -14.93 -40.10
N GLU A 137 45.86 -15.79 -40.16
CA GLU A 137 45.81 -17.08 -40.88
C GLU A 137 44.81 -18.05 -40.23
N ALA A 138 44.77 -18.12 -38.90
CA ALA A 138 43.84 -18.99 -38.18
C ALA A 138 42.37 -18.59 -38.47
N VAL A 139 42.07 -17.29 -38.46
CA VAL A 139 40.74 -16.77 -38.79
C VAL A 139 40.35 -17.11 -40.24
N GLU A 140 41.29 -17.02 -41.19
CA GLU A 140 41.05 -17.42 -42.59
C GLU A 140 40.80 -18.92 -42.75
N SER A 141 41.49 -19.74 -41.96
CA SER A 141 41.30 -21.20 -41.99
C SER A 141 39.93 -21.64 -41.47
N GLY A 142 39.22 -20.77 -40.74
CA GLY A 142 37.90 -21.07 -40.16
C GLY A 142 37.94 -22.01 -38.95
N ASP A 143 39.13 -22.45 -38.52
CA ASP A 143 39.31 -23.37 -37.41
C ASP A 143 39.28 -22.64 -36.05
N VAL A 144 38.19 -22.84 -35.31
CA VAL A 144 37.94 -22.21 -34.01
C VAL A 144 39.04 -22.54 -33.00
N GLY A 145 39.55 -23.78 -33.00
CA GLY A 145 40.58 -24.23 -32.07
C GLY A 145 41.91 -23.53 -32.32
N LYS A 146 42.30 -23.42 -33.60
CA LYS A 146 43.51 -22.67 -33.99
C LYS A 146 43.38 -21.19 -33.67
N THR A 147 42.24 -20.57 -33.99
CA THR A 147 42.02 -19.15 -33.69
C THR A 147 42.09 -18.89 -32.20
N LEU A 148 41.40 -19.69 -31.38
CA LEU A 148 41.46 -19.54 -29.94
C LEU A 148 42.89 -19.75 -29.38
N SER A 149 43.63 -20.73 -29.91
CA SER A 149 45.02 -20.95 -29.49
C SER A 149 45.93 -19.76 -29.84
N ALA A 150 45.76 -19.18 -31.02
CA ALA A 150 46.52 -18.02 -31.48
C ALA A 150 46.16 -16.76 -30.67
N LEU A 151 44.87 -16.54 -30.38
CA LEU A 151 44.39 -15.44 -29.56
C LEU A 151 44.91 -15.50 -28.12
N ARG A 152 45.14 -16.71 -27.58
CA ARG A 152 45.70 -16.93 -26.24
C ARG A 152 47.23 -16.86 -26.19
N SER A 153 47.91 -16.63 -27.33
CA SER A 153 49.36 -16.49 -27.35
C SER A 153 49.81 -15.27 -26.53
N PRO A 154 50.78 -15.42 -25.62
CA PRO A 154 51.31 -14.30 -24.84
C PRO A 154 52.04 -13.27 -25.72
N ASP A 155 52.51 -13.67 -26.90
CA ASP A 155 53.33 -12.83 -27.78
C ASP A 155 52.58 -11.60 -28.30
N VAL A 156 51.26 -11.71 -28.46
CA VAL A 156 50.41 -10.62 -28.99
C VAL A 156 49.92 -9.69 -27.87
N GLY A 157 49.93 -10.15 -26.62
CA GLY A 157 49.48 -9.36 -25.48
C GLY A 157 48.01 -8.94 -25.58
N LEU A 158 47.15 -9.84 -26.06
CA LEU A 158 45.69 -9.66 -26.05
C LEU A 158 45.13 -9.93 -24.66
N TYR A 159 44.12 -9.17 -24.27
CA TYR A 159 43.46 -9.30 -22.97
C TYR A 159 42.00 -9.71 -23.11
N GLY A 160 41.49 -10.40 -22.08
CA GLY A 160 40.08 -10.76 -21.99
C GLY A 160 39.65 -11.92 -22.90
N VAL A 161 40.58 -12.78 -23.34
CA VAL A 161 40.24 -13.97 -24.13
C VAL A 161 39.65 -15.06 -23.21
N ILE A 162 38.39 -15.41 -23.44
CA ILE A 162 37.63 -16.41 -22.69
C ILE A 162 37.46 -17.66 -23.57
N PRO A 163 37.90 -18.86 -23.15
CA PRO A 163 37.81 -20.08 -23.97
C PRO A 163 36.40 -20.42 -24.47
N GLU A 164 35.39 -20.16 -23.65
CA GLU A 164 33.98 -20.41 -23.94
C GLU A 164 33.46 -19.57 -25.12
N CYS A 165 34.14 -18.47 -25.47
CA CYS A 165 33.78 -17.57 -26.56
C CYS A 165 34.52 -17.88 -27.88
N GLY A 166 35.18 -19.04 -28.01
CA GLY A 166 36.00 -19.37 -29.19
C GLY A 166 35.24 -19.22 -30.52
N GLU A 167 34.02 -19.77 -30.60
CA GLU A 167 33.20 -19.72 -31.82
C GLU A 167 32.77 -18.29 -32.18
N THR A 168 32.39 -17.49 -31.18
CA THR A 168 31.97 -16.10 -31.39
C THR A 168 33.13 -15.21 -31.79
N TYR A 169 34.33 -15.40 -31.20
CA TYR A 169 35.54 -14.72 -31.67
C TYR A 169 35.85 -15.05 -33.14
N GLN A 170 35.80 -16.33 -33.52
CA GLN A 170 36.04 -16.75 -34.90
C GLN A 170 35.03 -16.10 -35.86
N SER A 171 33.76 -16.08 -35.50
CA SER A 171 32.70 -15.46 -36.31
C SER A 171 32.92 -13.95 -36.49
N ASP A 172 33.12 -13.21 -35.39
CA ASP A 172 33.29 -11.75 -35.44
C ASP A 172 34.55 -11.32 -36.19
N LEU A 173 35.68 -12.01 -35.97
CA LEU A 173 36.93 -11.73 -36.68
C LEU A 173 36.83 -12.07 -38.17
N ALA A 174 36.14 -13.17 -38.53
CA ALA A 174 35.88 -13.51 -39.92
C ALA A 174 34.97 -12.46 -40.60
N GLU A 175 33.98 -11.93 -39.89
CA GLU A 175 33.15 -10.83 -40.39
C GLU A 175 33.98 -9.55 -40.59
N ALA A 176 34.88 -9.22 -39.65
CA ALA A 176 35.79 -8.10 -39.77
C ALA A 176 36.72 -8.25 -41.00
N LYS A 177 37.26 -9.45 -41.25
CA LYS A 177 38.01 -9.74 -42.48
C LYS A 177 37.16 -9.60 -43.73
N LYS A 178 35.93 -10.08 -43.72
CA LYS A 178 35.00 -9.94 -44.86
C LYS A 178 34.71 -8.48 -45.18
N LYS A 179 34.57 -7.61 -44.16
CA LYS A 179 34.41 -6.16 -44.33
C LYS A 179 35.64 -5.53 -44.99
N LYS A 180 36.85 -5.92 -44.56
CA LYS A 180 38.09 -5.48 -45.21
C LYS A 180 38.16 -5.93 -46.67
N LEU A 181 37.84 -7.19 -46.95
CA LEU A 181 37.80 -7.72 -48.31
C LEU A 181 36.84 -6.92 -49.22
N ALA A 182 35.68 -6.53 -48.69
CA ALA A 182 34.72 -5.70 -49.43
C ALA A 182 35.22 -4.26 -49.68
N ALA A 183 36.12 -3.73 -48.84
CA ALA A 183 36.74 -2.41 -49.02
C ALA A 183 37.86 -2.41 -50.09
N GLY A 184 38.32 -3.59 -50.51
CA GLY A 184 39.31 -3.76 -51.58
C GLY A 184 40.72 -4.10 -51.07
N ASP A 185 41.36 -5.02 -51.79
CA ASP A 185 42.74 -5.45 -51.54
C ASP A 185 43.73 -4.55 -52.28
N ASN A 186 44.64 -3.92 -51.53
CA ASN A 186 45.72 -3.12 -52.09
C ASN A 186 46.97 -3.95 -52.46
N LYS A 187 46.93 -5.28 -52.27
CA LYS A 187 47.99 -6.25 -52.56
C LYS A 187 49.33 -5.94 -51.88
N SER A 188 49.33 -5.10 -50.85
CA SER A 188 50.56 -4.83 -50.12
C SER A 188 51.01 -6.05 -49.34
N LYS A 189 52.31 -6.29 -49.30
CA LYS A 189 52.93 -7.39 -48.55
C LYS A 189 53.39 -6.96 -47.16
N TRP A 190 53.18 -5.69 -46.81
CA TRP A 190 53.73 -5.09 -45.60
C TRP A 190 52.66 -4.69 -44.60
N VAL A 191 52.95 -4.90 -43.33
CA VAL A 191 52.16 -4.46 -42.19
C VAL A 191 53.07 -3.72 -41.23
N LYS A 192 52.69 -2.51 -40.81
CA LYS A 192 53.33 -1.83 -39.69
C LYS A 192 52.65 -2.19 -38.38
N HIS A 193 53.46 -2.44 -37.38
CA HIS A 193 53.04 -2.77 -36.03
C HIS A 193 53.58 -1.74 -35.04
N TRP A 194 52.74 -1.24 -34.15
CA TRP A 194 53.18 -0.45 -33.01
C TRP A 194 53.58 -1.38 -31.88
N VAL A 195 54.88 -1.46 -31.59
CA VAL A 195 55.44 -2.40 -30.61
C VAL A 195 55.79 -1.70 -29.30
N LYS A 196 56.13 -2.49 -28.27
CA LYS A 196 56.57 -1.96 -26.98
C LYS A 196 57.81 -1.08 -27.18
N GLY A 197 57.90 0.01 -26.41
CA GLY A 197 59.00 0.98 -26.53
C GLY A 197 58.71 2.18 -27.44
N GLY A 198 57.56 2.20 -28.13
CA GLY A 198 57.10 3.37 -28.90
C GLY A 198 57.65 3.43 -30.32
N TYR A 199 57.95 2.28 -30.90
CA TYR A 199 58.56 2.14 -32.22
C TYR A 199 57.62 1.43 -33.20
N TYR A 200 57.84 1.68 -34.48
CA TYR A 200 57.18 0.94 -35.56
C TYR A 200 58.07 -0.23 -36.00
N TYR A 201 57.46 -1.40 -36.11
CA TYR A 201 58.09 -2.58 -36.67
C TYR A 201 57.37 -2.94 -37.98
N TYR A 202 58.14 -3.09 -39.06
CA TYR A 202 57.62 -3.39 -40.39
C TYR A 202 57.78 -4.88 -40.68
N HIS A 203 56.67 -5.57 -40.86
CA HIS A 203 56.64 -7.00 -41.10
C HIS A 203 56.19 -7.32 -42.53
N ASN A 204 56.92 -8.21 -43.18
CA ASN A 204 56.62 -8.72 -44.51
C ASN A 204 55.86 -10.05 -44.42
N LEU A 205 54.66 -10.08 -44.99
CA LEU A 205 53.75 -11.21 -44.93
C LEU A 205 54.23 -12.42 -45.77
N GLU A 206 55.05 -12.22 -46.80
CA GLU A 206 55.55 -13.31 -47.66
C GLU A 206 56.82 -13.95 -47.08
N THR A 207 57.79 -13.12 -46.71
CA THR A 207 59.08 -13.62 -46.19
C THR A 207 59.01 -13.98 -44.71
N LYS A 208 57.96 -13.51 -43.99
CA LYS A 208 57.81 -13.62 -42.53
C LYS A 208 58.97 -12.97 -41.75
N GLY A 209 59.77 -12.15 -42.42
CA GLY A 209 60.81 -11.30 -41.84
C GLY A 209 60.27 -9.91 -41.53
N GLY A 210 61.02 -9.14 -40.79
CA GLY A 210 60.69 -7.75 -40.52
C GLY A 210 61.88 -6.97 -40.00
N GLY A 211 61.74 -5.66 -39.96
CA GLY A 211 62.79 -4.73 -39.55
C GLY A 211 62.22 -3.44 -38.99
N TRP A 212 63.14 -2.56 -38.61
CA TRP A 212 62.84 -1.27 -37.99
C TRP A 212 62.82 -0.11 -39.00
N ASP A 213 63.45 -0.31 -40.15
CA ASP A 213 63.43 0.63 -41.27
C ASP A 213 62.13 0.52 -42.07
N GLU A 214 61.58 1.68 -42.45
CA GLU A 214 60.45 1.73 -43.37
C GLU A 214 60.91 1.32 -44.78
N PRO A 215 60.33 0.25 -45.37
CA PRO A 215 60.65 -0.13 -46.74
C PRO A 215 60.28 0.98 -47.74
N ALA A 216 61.10 1.18 -48.78
CA ALA A 216 60.90 2.26 -49.75
C ALA A 216 59.52 2.26 -50.45
N ASP A 217 58.93 1.08 -50.68
CA ASP A 217 57.60 0.90 -51.29
C ASP A 217 56.51 0.56 -50.25
N PHE A 218 56.65 1.06 -49.02
CA PHE A 218 55.72 0.71 -47.95
C PHE A 218 54.30 1.21 -48.22
N VAL A 219 53.35 0.27 -48.20
CA VAL A 219 51.91 0.53 -48.17
C VAL A 219 51.32 -0.35 -47.07
N GLN A 220 50.47 0.17 -46.21
CA GLN A 220 49.84 -0.65 -45.17
C GLN A 220 48.86 -1.65 -45.82
N ASN A 221 49.03 -2.96 -45.59
CA ASN A 221 48.09 -3.98 -46.08
C ASN A 221 46.66 -3.72 -45.58
N SER A 222 45.69 -3.75 -46.51
CA SER A 222 44.28 -3.47 -46.21
C SER A 222 43.46 -4.69 -45.77
N MET A 223 43.99 -5.91 -45.91
CA MET A 223 43.32 -7.18 -45.62
C MET A 223 43.60 -7.74 -44.21
N GLN A 224 44.79 -7.48 -43.67
CA GLN A 224 45.19 -7.94 -42.35
C GLN A 224 44.43 -7.16 -41.26
N LEU A 225 43.97 -7.90 -40.24
CA LEU A 225 43.44 -7.32 -39.02
C LEU A 225 44.60 -6.81 -38.16
N SER A 226 44.51 -5.57 -37.71
CA SER A 226 45.46 -5.01 -36.74
C SER A 226 45.21 -5.58 -35.34
N ARG A 227 46.20 -5.42 -34.46
CA ARG A 227 46.09 -5.81 -33.05
C ARG A 227 44.91 -5.12 -32.36
N GLU A 228 44.67 -3.85 -32.68
CA GLU A 228 43.59 -3.04 -32.12
C GLU A 228 42.22 -3.53 -32.60
N GLU A 229 42.09 -3.88 -33.88
CA GLU A 229 40.86 -4.45 -34.45
C GLU A 229 40.55 -5.81 -33.80
N ILE A 230 41.57 -6.67 -33.66
CA ILE A 230 41.45 -7.98 -32.99
C ILE A 230 41.04 -7.78 -31.53
N GLN A 231 41.73 -6.90 -30.80
CA GLN A 231 41.43 -6.61 -29.39
C GLN A 231 40.04 -6.00 -29.22
N SER A 232 39.60 -5.14 -30.13
CA SER A 232 38.26 -4.54 -30.10
C SER A 232 37.18 -5.60 -30.25
N SER A 233 37.35 -6.53 -31.19
CA SER A 233 36.45 -7.68 -31.37
C SER A 233 36.39 -8.56 -30.12
N ILE A 234 37.54 -8.95 -29.57
CA ILE A 234 37.61 -9.77 -28.34
C ILE A 234 36.93 -9.06 -27.18
N SER A 235 37.25 -7.78 -26.95
CA SER A 235 36.64 -6.99 -25.88
C SER A 235 35.12 -6.90 -26.04
N GLY A 236 34.62 -6.74 -27.28
CA GLY A 236 33.19 -6.71 -27.59
C GLY A 236 32.49 -8.02 -27.26
N VAL A 237 33.02 -9.13 -27.78
CA VAL A 237 32.47 -10.48 -27.53
C VAL A 237 32.53 -10.85 -26.05
N THR A 238 33.67 -10.59 -25.39
CA THR A 238 33.85 -10.87 -23.96
C THR A 238 32.92 -10.03 -23.09
N ALA A 239 32.73 -8.74 -23.41
CA ALA A 239 31.79 -7.90 -22.69
C ALA A 239 30.34 -8.39 -22.87
N ALA A 240 29.96 -8.83 -24.08
CA ALA A 240 28.64 -9.40 -24.34
C ALA A 240 28.41 -10.69 -23.54
N TYR A 241 29.38 -11.60 -23.55
CA TYR A 241 29.33 -12.84 -22.77
C TYR A 241 29.23 -12.57 -21.26
N ASN A 242 30.10 -11.71 -20.73
CA ASN A 242 30.06 -11.34 -19.31
C ASN A 242 28.72 -10.71 -18.91
N ARG A 243 28.14 -9.87 -19.78
CA ARG A 243 26.81 -9.29 -19.56
C ARG A 243 25.74 -10.38 -19.51
N GLU A 244 25.77 -11.35 -20.42
CA GLU A 244 24.85 -12.49 -20.42
C GLU A 244 24.97 -13.33 -19.15
N GLN A 245 26.20 -13.66 -18.73
CA GLN A 245 26.45 -14.37 -17.47
C GLN A 245 25.92 -13.59 -16.25
N LEU A 246 26.09 -12.27 -16.23
CA LEU A 246 25.51 -11.41 -15.19
C LEU A 246 23.97 -11.43 -15.21
N TRP A 247 23.33 -11.44 -16.38
CA TRP A 247 21.87 -11.58 -16.48
C TRP A 247 21.39 -12.92 -15.92
N LEU A 248 22.02 -14.02 -16.35
CA LEU A 248 21.70 -15.37 -15.89
C LEU A 248 21.87 -15.51 -14.38
N ALA A 249 22.99 -15.00 -13.83
CA ALA A 249 23.24 -15.04 -12.39
C ALA A 249 22.21 -14.24 -11.57
N ASN A 250 21.62 -13.18 -12.16
CA ASN A 250 20.69 -12.28 -11.47
C ASN A 250 19.21 -12.51 -11.84
N GLU A 251 18.90 -13.52 -12.66
CA GLU A 251 17.52 -13.78 -13.12
C GLU A 251 16.53 -13.94 -11.97
N GLY A 252 16.94 -14.63 -10.90
CA GLY A 252 16.12 -14.80 -9.69
C GLY A 252 15.82 -13.48 -8.96
N LEU A 253 16.78 -12.56 -8.91
CA LEU A 253 16.59 -11.23 -8.30
C LEU A 253 15.69 -10.36 -9.18
N ILE A 254 15.90 -10.39 -10.50
CA ILE A 254 15.06 -9.66 -11.47
C ILE A 254 13.62 -10.13 -11.38
N THR A 255 13.38 -11.44 -11.29
CA THR A 255 12.03 -12.01 -11.14
C THR A 255 11.35 -11.54 -9.84
N LYS A 256 12.08 -11.51 -8.72
CA LYS A 256 11.58 -10.97 -7.45
C LYS A 256 11.26 -9.48 -7.55
N LEU A 257 12.13 -8.69 -8.19
CA LEU A 257 11.90 -7.26 -8.42
C LEU A 257 10.65 -7.04 -9.27
N GLN A 258 10.51 -7.76 -10.39
CA GLN A 258 9.34 -7.70 -11.26
C GLN A 258 8.06 -8.04 -10.49
N ALA A 259 8.07 -9.07 -9.65
CA ALA A 259 6.92 -9.43 -8.81
C ALA A 259 6.55 -8.29 -7.83
N CYS A 260 7.55 -7.67 -7.19
CA CYS A 260 7.35 -6.51 -6.32
C CYS A 260 6.76 -5.31 -7.07
N CYS A 261 7.29 -4.99 -8.26
CA CYS A 261 6.80 -3.91 -9.11
C CYS A 261 5.36 -4.16 -9.56
N ARG A 262 5.04 -5.35 -10.08
CA ARG A 262 3.67 -5.74 -10.45
C ARG A 262 2.72 -5.60 -9.26
N GLY A 263 3.11 -6.11 -8.08
CA GLY A 263 2.32 -5.98 -6.86
C GLY A 263 2.13 -4.53 -6.41
N TYR A 264 3.15 -3.68 -6.55
CA TYR A 264 3.07 -2.26 -6.23
C TYR A 264 2.06 -1.54 -7.13
N LEU A 265 2.15 -1.74 -8.45
CA LEU A 265 1.25 -1.11 -9.43
C LEU A 265 -0.22 -1.44 -9.15
N VAL A 266 -0.54 -2.71 -8.90
CA VAL A 266 -1.91 -3.14 -8.57
C VAL A 266 -2.41 -2.49 -7.28
N ARG A 267 -1.57 -2.45 -6.23
CA ARG A 267 -1.94 -1.79 -4.96
C ARG A 267 -2.12 -0.29 -5.11
N GLN A 268 -1.33 0.36 -5.96
CA GLN A 268 -1.45 1.79 -6.26
C GLN A 268 -2.79 2.08 -6.96
N GLU A 269 -3.13 1.31 -7.99
CA GLU A 269 -4.40 1.44 -8.71
C GLU A 269 -5.60 1.20 -7.77
N PHE A 270 -5.55 0.14 -6.98
CA PHE A 270 -6.59 -0.17 -5.98
C PHE A 270 -6.77 0.97 -4.97
N ARG A 271 -5.66 1.51 -4.43
CA ARG A 271 -5.72 2.66 -3.51
C ARG A 271 -6.32 3.89 -4.18
N SER A 272 -5.96 4.16 -5.43
CA SER A 272 -6.53 5.27 -6.20
C SER A 272 -8.05 5.12 -6.35
N ARG A 273 -8.53 3.94 -6.75
CA ARG A 273 -9.95 3.65 -6.89
C ARG A 273 -10.70 3.73 -5.56
N MET A 274 -10.13 3.17 -4.49
CA MET A 274 -10.70 3.24 -3.14
C MET A 274 -10.81 4.69 -2.67
N ASN A 275 -9.79 5.51 -2.90
CA ASN A 275 -9.81 6.93 -2.54
C ASN A 275 -10.85 7.70 -3.34
N PHE A 276 -11.02 7.40 -4.63
CA PHE A 276 -12.10 7.96 -5.43
C PHE A 276 -13.47 7.62 -4.83
N LEU A 277 -13.73 6.35 -4.54
CA LEU A 277 -15.01 5.94 -3.94
C LEU A 277 -15.27 6.59 -2.58
N LYS A 278 -14.24 6.67 -1.73
CA LYS A 278 -14.33 7.36 -0.43
C LYS A 278 -14.70 8.83 -0.59
N LYS A 279 -14.14 9.53 -1.57
CA LYS A 279 -14.49 10.92 -1.89
C LYS A 279 -15.96 11.08 -2.32
N GLN A 280 -16.56 10.05 -2.92
CA GLN A 280 -17.96 10.08 -3.37
C GLN A 280 -18.99 9.74 -2.27
N ILE A 281 -18.56 9.23 -1.11
CA ILE A 281 -19.47 8.83 -0.01
C ILE A 281 -20.48 9.94 0.36
N PRO A 282 -20.10 11.22 0.51
CA PRO A 282 -21.05 12.28 0.87
C PRO A 282 -22.14 12.47 -0.20
N ALA A 283 -21.77 12.45 -1.48
CA ALA A 283 -22.72 12.59 -2.59
C ALA A 283 -23.69 11.40 -2.66
N ILE A 284 -23.16 10.18 -2.53
CA ILE A 284 -23.96 8.95 -2.47
C ILE A 284 -24.96 9.02 -1.31
N THR A 285 -24.50 9.46 -0.14
CA THR A 285 -25.34 9.56 1.07
C THR A 285 -26.44 10.60 0.90
N CYS A 286 -26.15 11.73 0.23
CA CYS A 286 -27.14 12.74 -0.11
C CYS A 286 -28.22 12.18 -1.06
N ILE A 287 -27.83 11.49 -2.13
CA ILE A 287 -28.78 10.87 -3.06
C ILE A 287 -29.64 9.83 -2.34
N GLN A 288 -29.03 8.97 -1.53
CA GLN A 288 -29.74 7.94 -0.76
C GLN A 288 -30.72 8.54 0.24
N SER A 289 -30.35 9.61 0.95
CA SER A 289 -31.23 10.26 1.94
C SER A 289 -32.40 10.96 1.26
N GLN A 290 -32.16 11.64 0.14
CA GLN A 290 -33.21 12.27 -0.67
C GLN A 290 -34.21 11.23 -1.20
N TRP A 291 -33.72 10.11 -1.73
CA TRP A 291 -34.58 9.03 -2.22
C TRP A 291 -35.45 8.42 -1.12
N ARG A 292 -34.86 8.12 0.06
CA ARG A 292 -35.60 7.64 1.22
C ARG A 292 -36.68 8.64 1.63
N GLY A 293 -36.35 9.93 1.66
CA GLY A 293 -37.29 11.01 1.94
C GLY A 293 -38.43 11.09 0.92
N TYR A 294 -38.12 11.02 -0.37
CA TYR A 294 -39.11 10.99 -1.45
C TYR A 294 -40.07 9.81 -1.32
N LYS A 295 -39.53 8.59 -1.13
CA LYS A 295 -40.33 7.37 -0.97
C LYS A 295 -41.32 7.51 0.19
N GLN A 296 -40.87 8.03 1.35
CA GLN A 296 -41.73 8.22 2.51
C GLN A 296 -42.81 9.29 2.28
N LYS A 297 -42.44 10.43 1.65
CA LYS A 297 -43.40 11.50 1.31
C LYS A 297 -44.47 10.99 0.34
N LYS A 298 -44.08 10.20 -0.67
CA LYS A 298 -45.01 9.61 -1.63
C LYS A 298 -46.00 8.68 -0.93
N ALA A 299 -45.52 7.77 -0.09
CA ALA A 299 -46.38 6.87 0.70
C ALA A 299 -47.36 7.64 1.62
N TYR A 300 -46.90 8.72 2.26
CA TYR A 300 -47.77 9.58 3.06
C TYR A 300 -48.84 10.27 2.22
N GLN A 301 -48.47 10.84 1.07
CA GLN A 301 -49.41 11.50 0.15
C GLN A 301 -50.47 10.52 -0.36
N ASP A 302 -50.06 9.31 -0.75
CA ASP A 302 -50.97 8.27 -1.20
C ASP A 302 -51.95 7.85 -0.07
N ARG A 303 -51.44 7.70 1.17
CA ARG A 303 -52.29 7.43 2.34
C ARG A 303 -53.24 8.57 2.66
N LEU A 304 -52.80 9.82 2.56
CA LEU A 304 -53.64 11.00 2.79
C LEU A 304 -54.74 11.12 1.74
N ALA A 305 -54.42 10.84 0.46
CA ALA A 305 -55.39 10.81 -0.62
C ALA A 305 -56.44 9.71 -0.40
N TYR A 306 -56.02 8.52 0.04
CA TYR A 306 -56.92 7.44 0.45
C TYR A 306 -57.87 7.88 1.58
N LEU A 307 -57.35 8.51 2.64
CA LEU A 307 -58.19 8.97 3.75
C LEU A 307 -59.16 10.09 3.35
N ARG A 308 -58.73 11.00 2.46
CA ARG A 308 -59.59 12.08 1.96
C ARG A 308 -60.73 11.55 1.10
N SER A 309 -60.46 10.58 0.22
CA SER A 309 -61.49 9.97 -0.64
C SER A 309 -62.54 9.20 0.16
N HIS A 310 -62.19 8.65 1.32
CA HIS A 310 -63.11 7.90 2.19
C HIS A 310 -63.65 8.72 3.38
N LYS A 311 -63.49 10.04 3.37
CA LYS A 311 -63.92 10.93 4.47
C LYS A 311 -65.42 10.76 4.77
N ASP A 312 -66.25 10.72 3.73
CA ASP A 312 -67.70 10.70 3.88
C ASP A 312 -68.19 9.36 4.45
N GLU A 313 -67.54 8.25 4.10
CA GLU A 313 -67.79 6.94 4.69
C GLU A 313 -67.46 6.93 6.19
N VAL A 314 -66.32 7.53 6.59
CA VAL A 314 -65.95 7.66 8.00
C VAL A 314 -66.97 8.51 8.74
N VAL A 315 -67.41 9.63 8.17
CA VAL A 315 -68.46 10.48 8.76
C VAL A 315 -69.77 9.71 8.92
N LYS A 316 -70.14 8.87 7.95
CA LYS A 316 -71.31 7.99 8.02
C LYS A 316 -71.19 6.97 9.15
N ILE A 317 -70.03 6.32 9.32
CA ILE A 317 -69.79 5.39 10.44
C ILE A 317 -69.86 6.14 11.78
N GLN A 318 -69.22 7.30 11.89
CA GLN A 318 -69.25 8.11 13.12
C GLN A 318 -70.67 8.56 13.48
N SER A 319 -71.48 8.99 12.50
CA SER A 319 -72.86 9.40 12.75
C SER A 319 -73.73 8.23 13.19
N LEU A 320 -73.56 7.05 12.58
CA LEU A 320 -74.22 5.81 13.02
C LEU A 320 -73.81 5.42 14.44
N ALA A 321 -72.52 5.53 14.79
CA ALA A 321 -72.03 5.24 16.13
C ALA A 321 -72.61 6.20 17.18
N ARG A 322 -72.62 7.52 16.89
CA ARG A 322 -73.25 8.54 17.76
C ARG A 322 -74.75 8.28 17.92
N MET A 323 -75.45 7.97 16.83
CA MET A 323 -76.87 7.61 16.86
C MET A 323 -77.11 6.36 17.71
N HIS A 324 -76.30 5.31 17.53
CA HIS A 324 -76.41 4.08 18.32
C HIS A 324 -76.20 4.35 19.81
N GLN A 325 -75.19 5.15 20.17
CA GLN A 325 -74.94 5.54 21.56
C GLN A 325 -76.13 6.30 22.15
N ALA A 326 -76.71 7.25 21.41
CA ALA A 326 -77.90 7.99 21.84
C ALA A 326 -79.12 7.07 22.02
N ARG A 327 -79.37 6.16 21.07
CA ARG A 327 -80.44 5.16 21.16
C ARG A 327 -80.27 4.24 22.35
N LYS A 328 -79.04 3.79 22.62
CA LYS A 328 -78.73 2.97 23.80
C LYS A 328 -79.09 3.71 25.08
N ARG A 329 -78.60 4.95 25.26
CA ARG A 329 -78.95 5.78 26.43
C ARG A 329 -80.46 5.96 26.62
N TYR A 330 -81.19 6.19 25.53
CA TYR A 330 -82.65 6.30 25.59
C TYR A 330 -83.32 5.00 26.03
N ARG A 331 -82.92 3.86 25.47
CA ARG A 331 -83.43 2.54 25.86
C ARG A 331 -83.10 2.20 27.30
N ASP A 332 -81.88 2.45 27.74
CA ASP A 332 -81.45 2.23 29.12
C ASP A 332 -82.32 3.07 30.08
N ARG A 333 -82.63 4.32 29.73
CA ARG A 333 -83.53 5.18 30.51
C ARG A 333 -84.97 4.69 30.50
N LEU A 334 -85.47 4.22 29.35
CA LEU A 334 -86.81 3.63 29.27
C LEU A 334 -86.91 2.37 30.12
N GLN A 335 -85.87 1.54 30.10
CA GLN A 335 -85.78 0.34 30.93
C GLN A 335 -85.77 0.70 32.42
N TYR A 336 -84.98 1.69 32.82
CA TYR A 336 -84.99 2.20 34.19
C TYR A 336 -86.41 2.58 34.66
N PHE A 337 -87.18 3.30 33.84
CA PHE A 337 -88.57 3.64 34.20
C PHE A 337 -89.50 2.43 34.27
N ARG A 338 -89.29 1.42 33.40
CA ARG A 338 -90.06 0.16 33.46
C ARG A 338 -89.76 -0.60 34.74
N ASP A 339 -88.49 -0.71 35.10
CA ASP A 339 -88.06 -1.44 36.30
C ASP A 339 -88.59 -0.79 37.59
N HIS A 340 -88.73 0.54 37.59
CA HIS A 340 -89.23 1.33 38.74
C HIS A 340 -90.71 1.72 38.62
N ILE A 341 -91.50 1.05 37.78
CA ILE A 341 -92.91 1.43 37.54
C ILE A 341 -93.74 1.45 38.83
N ASN A 342 -93.50 0.51 39.73
CA ASN A 342 -94.21 0.41 41.01
C ASN A 342 -93.88 1.59 41.93
N ASP A 343 -92.62 2.03 41.97
CA ASP A 343 -92.20 3.18 42.77
C ASP A 343 -92.76 4.49 42.19
N ILE A 344 -92.78 4.61 40.86
CA ILE A 344 -93.42 5.74 40.18
C ILE A 344 -94.92 5.78 40.49
N ILE A 345 -95.61 4.64 40.45
CA ILE A 345 -97.03 4.56 40.81
C ILE A 345 -97.24 4.99 42.26
N LYS A 346 -96.38 4.56 43.20
CA LYS A 346 -96.44 5.01 44.61
C LYS A 346 -96.28 6.53 44.73
N ILE A 347 -95.29 7.12 44.05
CA ILE A 347 -95.07 8.57 44.04
C ILE A 347 -96.27 9.30 43.41
N GLN A 348 -96.78 8.82 42.27
CA GLN A 348 -97.95 9.40 41.62
C GLN A 348 -99.20 9.30 42.50
N ALA A 349 -99.42 8.16 43.16
CA ALA A 349 -100.51 7.96 44.10
C ALA A 349 -100.40 8.93 45.28
N PHE A 350 -99.20 9.11 45.84
CA PHE A 350 -98.93 10.10 46.88
C PHE A 350 -99.24 11.54 46.40
N ILE A 351 -98.77 11.93 45.22
CA ILE A 351 -99.07 13.26 44.64
C ILE A 351 -100.57 13.44 44.40
N ARG A 352 -101.26 12.44 43.85
CA ARG A 352 -102.72 12.49 43.64
C ARG A 352 -103.47 12.61 44.96
N ALA A 353 -103.09 11.85 45.97
CA ALA A 353 -103.68 11.94 47.31
C ALA A 353 -103.45 13.33 47.93
N ASN A 354 -102.25 13.90 47.75
CA ASN A 354 -101.96 15.24 48.24
C ASN A 354 -102.77 16.31 47.50
N LYS A 355 -102.92 16.19 46.17
CA LYS A 355 -103.78 17.07 45.38
C LYS A 355 -105.25 16.95 45.78
N ALA A 356 -105.74 15.74 46.06
CA ALA A 356 -107.11 15.54 46.54
C ALA A 356 -107.32 16.15 47.94
N ARG A 357 -106.31 16.08 48.82
CA ARG A 357 -106.32 16.79 50.11
C ARG A 357 -106.34 18.29 49.95
N ASP A 358 -105.55 18.84 49.04
CA ASP A 358 -105.57 20.28 48.74
C ASP A 358 -106.94 20.69 48.18
N ASP A 359 -107.50 19.94 47.22
CA ASP A 359 -108.84 20.19 46.67
C ASP A 359 -109.92 20.16 47.79
N TYR A 360 -109.86 19.19 48.72
CA TYR A 360 -110.77 19.13 49.86
C TYR A 360 -110.58 20.32 50.82
N LYS A 361 -109.33 20.70 51.10
CA LYS A 361 -108.99 21.85 51.94
C LYS A 361 -109.51 23.15 51.31
N THR A 362 -109.46 23.27 49.98
CA THR A 362 -110.05 24.38 49.24
C THR A 362 -111.57 24.39 49.33
N LEU A 363 -112.25 23.24 49.27
CA LEU A 363 -113.71 23.19 49.43
C LEU A 363 -114.18 23.71 50.79
N ILE A 364 -113.47 23.35 51.87
CA ILE A 364 -113.88 23.69 53.24
C ILE A 364 -113.48 25.11 53.65
N ASN A 365 -112.31 25.59 53.21
CA ASN A 365 -111.74 26.82 53.75
C ASN A 365 -111.82 28.02 52.80
N ALA A 366 -112.17 27.83 51.52
CA ALA A 366 -112.35 28.96 50.61
C ALA A 366 -113.76 29.54 50.76
N GLU A 367 -113.87 30.87 50.87
CA GLU A 367 -115.16 31.58 50.90
C GLU A 367 -115.98 31.33 49.62
N ASP A 368 -115.31 31.17 48.48
CA ASP A 368 -115.91 30.83 47.18
C ASP A 368 -115.11 29.73 46.48
N PRO A 369 -115.40 28.43 46.73
CA PRO A 369 -114.63 27.33 46.15
C PRO A 369 -114.88 27.20 44.63
N PRO A 370 -113.84 27.02 43.80
CA PRO A 370 -113.99 26.88 42.35
C PRO A 370 -114.94 25.74 41.98
N MET A 371 -115.84 25.95 41.01
CA MET A 371 -116.86 24.97 40.61
C MET A 371 -116.30 23.59 40.27
N VAL A 372 -115.06 23.50 39.77
CA VAL A 372 -114.39 22.22 39.48
C VAL A 372 -114.11 21.42 40.75
N VAL A 373 -113.75 22.09 41.85
CA VAL A 373 -113.53 21.47 43.16
C VAL A 373 -114.89 21.06 43.74
N VAL A 374 -115.89 21.95 43.72
CA VAL A 374 -117.24 21.64 44.23
C VAL A 374 -117.83 20.42 43.52
N ARG A 375 -117.77 20.37 42.19
CA ARG A 375 -118.27 19.23 41.39
C ARG A 375 -117.66 17.89 41.81
N LYS A 376 -116.38 17.86 42.21
CA LYS A 376 -115.74 16.61 42.66
C LYS A 376 -116.33 16.08 43.95
N PHE A 377 -116.90 16.93 44.80
CA PHE A 377 -117.43 16.56 46.11
C PHE A 377 -118.95 16.75 46.25
N VAL A 378 -119.68 17.12 45.18
CA VAL A 378 -121.16 17.26 45.18
C VAL A 378 -121.87 16.03 45.74
N HIS A 379 -121.38 14.83 45.44
CA HIS A 379 -121.96 13.58 45.93
C HIS A 379 -121.83 13.37 47.46
N LEU A 380 -120.97 14.14 48.13
CA LEU A 380 -120.80 14.14 49.59
C LEU A 380 -121.60 15.28 50.26
N LEU A 381 -122.30 16.09 49.48
CA LEU A 381 -123.07 17.25 49.95
C LEU A 381 -124.59 17.03 49.83
N ASP A 382 -125.03 15.88 49.31
CA ASP A 382 -126.44 15.51 49.18
C ASP A 382 -126.87 14.73 50.44
N GLN A 383 -127.79 15.26 51.23
CA GLN A 383 -128.31 14.61 52.45
C GLN A 383 -129.23 13.46 52.06
N SER A 384 -128.91 12.24 52.49
CA SER A 384 -129.66 11.03 52.08
C SER A 384 -130.73 10.65 53.10
N ASP A 385 -131.77 9.94 52.67
CA ASP A 385 -132.82 9.39 53.57
C ASP A 385 -132.25 8.51 54.71
N GLN A 386 -131.04 7.96 54.51
CA GLN A 386 -130.30 7.21 55.52
C GLN A 386 -129.89 8.11 56.69
N ASP A 387 -129.45 9.35 56.42
CA ASP A 387 -129.04 10.32 57.45
C ASP A 387 -130.26 10.75 58.29
N PHE A 388 -131.43 10.91 57.66
CA PHE A 388 -132.69 11.19 58.35
C PHE A 388 -133.12 10.05 59.28
N GLN A 389 -132.92 8.80 58.85
CA GLN A 389 -133.28 7.62 59.64
C GLN A 389 -132.35 7.47 60.86
N GLU A 390 -131.05 7.71 60.69
CA GLU A 390 -130.08 7.71 61.79
C GLU A 390 -130.37 8.82 62.81
N GLU A 391 -130.82 10.00 62.36
CA GLU A 391 -131.21 11.10 63.24
C GLU A 391 -132.53 10.79 63.99
N LEU A 392 -133.48 10.12 63.34
CA LEU A 392 -134.74 9.64 63.95
C LEU A 392 -134.50 8.57 65.02
N ASP A 393 -133.61 7.61 64.76
CA ASP A 393 -133.26 6.57 65.73
C ASP A 393 -132.50 7.14 66.94
N LEU A 394 -131.65 8.17 66.72
CA LEU A 394 -131.05 8.95 67.81
C LEU A 394 -132.11 9.69 68.66
N MET A 395 -133.15 10.25 68.03
CA MET A 395 -134.25 10.87 68.78
C MET A 395 -135.05 9.86 69.61
N LYS A 396 -135.36 8.68 69.07
CA LYS A 396 -136.07 7.61 69.79
C LYS A 396 -135.29 7.11 71.02
N MET A 397 -133.99 6.83 70.85
CA MET A 397 -133.15 6.45 72.00
C MET A 397 -133.12 7.54 73.08
N ARG A 398 -133.15 8.82 72.69
CA ARG A 398 -133.18 9.92 73.64
C ARG A 398 -134.50 9.97 74.44
N GLU A 399 -135.62 9.63 73.80
CA GLU A 399 -136.94 9.61 74.45
C GLU A 399 -137.13 8.42 75.41
N GLU A 400 -136.62 7.23 75.05
CA GLU A 400 -136.59 6.05 75.93
C GLU A 400 -135.76 6.30 77.20
N VAL A 401 -134.61 6.98 77.08
CA VAL A 401 -133.78 7.34 78.25
C VAL A 401 -134.54 8.28 79.20
N ILE A 402 -135.30 9.25 78.67
CA ILE A 402 -136.07 10.21 79.50
C ILE A 402 -137.23 9.52 80.23
N THR A 403 -137.92 8.57 79.58
CA THR A 403 -139.04 7.84 80.21
C THR A 403 -138.58 6.88 81.30
N LEU A 404 -137.46 6.17 81.09
CA LEU A 404 -136.85 5.30 82.10
C LEU A 404 -136.39 6.07 83.35
N ILE A 405 -135.82 7.27 83.19
CA ILE A 405 -135.45 8.13 84.33
C ILE A 405 -136.68 8.51 85.16
N ARG A 406 -137.78 8.87 84.50
CA ARG A 406 -139.02 9.30 85.18
C ARG A 406 -139.70 8.14 85.93
N SER A 407 -139.66 6.92 85.38
CA SER A 407 -140.15 5.71 86.05
C SER A 407 -139.34 5.36 87.30
N ASN A 408 -138.01 5.49 87.25
CA ASN A 408 -137.16 5.20 88.40
C ASN A 408 -137.40 6.17 89.55
N GLN A 409 -137.59 7.47 89.28
CA GLN A 409 -137.93 8.47 90.29
C GLN A 409 -139.29 8.19 90.99
N GLN A 410 -140.26 7.62 90.27
CA GLN A 410 -141.55 7.27 90.86
C GLN A 410 -141.42 6.10 91.86
N LEU A 411 -140.67 5.06 91.48
CA LEU A 411 -140.40 3.90 92.36
C LEU A 411 -139.62 4.30 93.62
N GLU A 412 -138.72 5.26 93.51
CA GLU A 412 -137.95 5.79 94.65
C GLU A 412 -138.83 6.55 95.66
N ASN A 413 -139.87 7.24 95.18
CA ASN A 413 -140.86 7.90 96.04
C ASN A 413 -141.80 6.91 96.73
N ASP A 414 -142.24 5.86 96.03
CA ASP A 414 -143.11 4.83 96.62
C ASP A 414 -142.41 4.04 97.73
N LEU A 415 -141.11 3.76 97.57
CA LEU A 415 -140.27 3.13 98.60
C LEU A 415 -140.15 4.00 99.86
N ASN A 416 -139.90 5.31 99.70
CA ASN A 416 -139.84 6.24 100.82
C ASN A 416 -141.17 6.33 101.59
N LEU A 417 -142.30 6.25 100.89
CA LEU A 417 -143.63 6.28 101.51
C LEU A 417 -143.91 4.98 102.28
N MET A 418 -143.42 3.85 101.79
CA MET A 418 -143.48 2.56 102.47
C MET A 418 -142.64 2.57 103.77
N ASP A 419 -141.44 3.17 103.75
CA ASP A 419 -140.58 3.32 104.92
C ASP A 419 -141.21 4.22 106.01
N ILE A 420 -141.94 5.27 105.63
CA ILE A 420 -142.69 6.12 106.58
C ILE A 420 -143.85 5.33 107.22
N LYS A 421 -144.56 4.50 106.45
CA LYS A 421 -145.66 3.66 106.98
C LYS A 421 -145.15 2.57 107.92
N ILE A 422 -144.03 1.93 107.62
CA ILE A 422 -143.39 0.96 108.52
C ILE A 422 -142.91 1.66 109.80
N GLY A 423 -142.32 2.85 109.69
CA GLY A 423 -141.91 3.66 110.84
C GLY A 423 -143.07 4.07 111.76
N LEU A 424 -144.26 4.32 111.21
CA LEU A 424 -145.47 4.64 111.98
C LEU A 424 -146.11 3.40 112.63
N LEU A 425 -146.06 2.23 111.98
CA LEU A 425 -146.54 0.96 112.52
C LEU A 425 -145.71 0.46 113.72
N VAL A 426 -144.39 0.67 113.70
CA VAL A 426 -143.49 0.25 114.79
C VAL A 426 -143.64 1.14 116.04
N LYS A 427 -144.01 2.42 115.88
CA LYS A 427 -144.06 3.41 116.99
C LYS A 427 -145.33 3.33 117.86
N ASN A 428 -146.42 2.75 117.35
CA ASN A 428 -147.72 2.70 118.06
C ASN A 428 -148.08 1.32 118.67
N LYS A 429 -147.24 0.27 118.54
CA LYS A 429 -147.50 -1.08 119.09
C LYS A 429 -148.94 -1.59 118.85
N ILE A 430 -149.47 -1.32 117.66
CA ILE A 430 -150.77 -1.84 117.23
C ILE A 430 -150.53 -3.15 116.48
N THR A 431 -151.04 -4.25 117.03
CA THR A 431 -151.11 -5.55 116.36
C THR A 431 -152.01 -5.45 115.12
N LEU A 432 -151.69 -6.25 114.09
CA LEU A 432 -152.20 -6.21 112.72
C LEU A 432 -153.74 -6.21 112.53
N GLN A 433 -154.52 -6.29 113.61
CA GLN A 433 -155.98 -6.44 113.60
C GLN A 433 -156.79 -5.13 113.54
N ASP A 434 -156.22 -3.94 113.81
CA ASP A 434 -156.98 -2.67 113.76
C ASP A 434 -156.79 -1.83 112.48
N VAL A 435 -155.88 -2.18 111.57
CA VAL A 435 -155.57 -1.39 110.36
C VAL A 435 -156.55 -1.64 109.19
N VAL A 436 -157.40 -2.67 109.27
CA VAL A 436 -158.32 -3.03 108.17
C VAL A 436 -159.61 -2.21 108.17
N SER A 437 -159.82 -1.28 109.11
CA SER A 437 -161.10 -0.55 109.17
C SER A 437 -161.14 0.79 108.43
N HIS A 438 -160.04 1.45 108.03
CA HIS A 438 -160.10 2.63 107.16
C HIS A 438 -159.01 2.59 106.06
N SER A 439 -159.45 2.17 104.86
CA SER A 439 -158.81 2.19 103.53
C SER A 439 -157.56 1.33 103.31
#